data_AF-A0A4R6IXM5-F1
#
_entry.id   AF-A0A4R6IXM5-F1
#
_cell.length_a   1.000
_cell.length_b   1.000
_cell.length_c   1.000
_cell.angle_alpha   90.00
_cell.angle_beta   90.00
_cell.angle_gamma   90.00
#
_symmetry.space_group_name_H-M   'P 1'
#
loop_
_entity.id
_entity.type
_entity.pdbx_description
1 polymer ?
#
loop_
_entity_poly.entity_id
_entity_poly.type
_entity_poly.pdbx_seq_one_letter_code
_entity_poly.pdbx_strand_id
1 'polypeptide(L)'
;MLSKTSGRRVAAVAASLVGLFAPVALAGPASAEAERSYFFEETASAFWAVPHQCADGSTVQATLLVITTRDFEAPETEDADPTARVQYQAVCSGSSFSWVGILPATITSTEDLKSVDATGSGTVRDNRGVFHQVSFDVSYTGVGPLETEVDSNVAEGFSVNTSTRKEREAVADGLVTFDGAVLIDGANNHPTRPAPFIRTDEERTTRMP
;
A
#
# COMPACT_ATOMS: atom_id res chain seq x y z
N MET A 1 -46.91 14.24 -72.00
CA MET A 1 -46.88 15.72 -72.00
C MET A 1 -46.27 16.14 -70.66
N LEU A 2 -45.14 16.83 -70.52
CA LEU A 2 -44.31 17.60 -71.42
C LEU A 2 -42.86 17.64 -70.88
N SER A 3 -41.92 17.63 -71.82
CA SER A 3 -40.63 18.33 -71.82
C SER A 3 -39.60 18.16 -70.69
N LYS A 4 -38.62 17.30 -71.00
CA LYS A 4 -37.20 17.67 -70.98
C LYS A 4 -36.94 18.77 -72.02
N THR A 5 -36.20 19.81 -71.65
CA THR A 5 -35.40 20.65 -72.56
C THR A 5 -34.05 20.86 -71.86
N SER A 6 -32.98 20.15 -72.26
CA SER A 6 -32.11 20.45 -73.43
C SER A 6 -31.51 21.86 -73.28
N GLY A 7 -30.21 22.09 -73.10
CA GLY A 7 -29.03 21.35 -73.54
C GLY A 7 -28.34 22.12 -74.66
N ARG A 8 -27.00 22.23 -74.57
CA ARG A 8 -26.00 22.70 -75.58
C ARG A 8 -25.77 24.22 -75.68
N ARG A 9 -24.56 24.79 -75.86
CA ARG A 9 -23.19 24.35 -76.25
C ARG A 9 -22.23 25.55 -75.91
N VAL A 10 -21.01 25.33 -75.39
CA VAL A 10 -19.66 25.45 -76.05
C VAL A 10 -19.37 26.88 -76.59
N ALA A 11 -18.27 27.62 -76.35
CA ALA A 11 -16.88 27.37 -75.93
C ALA A 11 -16.26 28.68 -75.35
N ALA A 12 -15.14 28.58 -74.61
CA ALA A 12 -13.87 29.26 -74.95
C ALA A 12 -12.80 28.96 -73.89
N VAL A 13 -11.58 28.78 -74.39
CA VAL A 13 -10.37 28.27 -73.73
C VAL A 13 -9.65 29.38 -72.96
N ALA A 14 -9.10 29.07 -71.78
CA ALA A 14 -7.92 29.75 -71.26
C ALA A 14 -7.13 28.79 -70.33
N ALA A 15 -5.88 28.56 -70.71
CA ALA A 15 -4.91 27.73 -70.01
C ALA A 15 -4.50 28.33 -68.66
N SER A 16 -4.18 27.48 -67.68
CA SER A 16 -3.21 27.79 -66.59
C SER A 16 -2.79 26.48 -65.91
N LEU A 17 -1.55 26.04 -66.17
CA LEU A 17 -0.83 25.11 -65.32
C LEU A 17 -0.58 25.80 -63.97
N VAL A 18 -1.15 25.28 -62.88
CA VAL A 18 -0.75 25.66 -61.52
C VAL A 18 -0.54 24.38 -60.72
N GLY A 19 0.67 24.29 -60.15
CA GLY A 19 1.26 23.07 -59.63
C GLY A 19 0.59 22.51 -58.37
N LEU A 20 0.78 21.20 -58.23
CA LEU A 20 0.68 20.47 -56.97
C LEU A 20 1.55 21.16 -55.90
N PHE A 21 0.91 21.72 -54.88
CA PHE A 21 1.48 21.83 -53.55
C PHE A 21 0.41 21.36 -52.57
N ALA A 22 0.37 20.06 -52.33
CA ALA A 22 -0.30 19.52 -51.15
C ALA A 22 0.48 20.03 -49.92
N PRO A 23 -0.18 20.64 -48.93
CA PRO A 23 0.49 20.96 -47.67
C PRO A 23 0.85 19.62 -47.01
N VAL A 24 2.16 19.34 -46.90
CA VAL A 24 2.66 18.34 -45.97
C VAL A 24 2.31 18.86 -44.58
N ALA A 25 1.25 18.31 -43.99
CA ALA A 25 0.98 18.49 -42.58
C ALA A 25 2.18 17.88 -41.84
N LEU A 26 3.09 18.72 -41.34
CA LEU A 26 4.07 18.33 -40.34
C LEU A 26 3.28 17.89 -39.11
N ALA A 27 3.05 16.59 -38.98
CA ALA A 27 2.75 15.99 -37.70
C ALA A 27 3.92 16.36 -36.78
N GLY A 28 3.67 17.25 -35.82
CA GLY A 28 4.63 17.53 -34.76
C GLY A 28 5.00 16.22 -34.07
N PRO A 29 6.21 16.11 -33.48
CA PRO A 29 6.56 14.93 -32.70
C PRO A 29 5.50 14.79 -31.60
N ALA A 30 4.71 13.72 -31.66
CA ALA A 30 3.94 13.29 -30.52
C ALA A 30 4.97 12.92 -29.45
N SER A 31 5.09 13.75 -28.41
CA SER A 31 5.82 13.34 -27.21
C SER A 31 5.11 12.10 -26.68
N ALA A 32 5.67 10.92 -26.93
CA ALA A 32 5.24 9.72 -26.26
C ALA A 32 5.58 9.90 -24.79
N GLU A 33 4.57 10.16 -23.96
CA GLU A 33 4.77 10.16 -22.52
C GLU A 33 5.17 8.76 -22.09
N ALA A 34 6.27 8.67 -21.34
CA ALA A 34 6.69 7.44 -20.72
C ALA A 34 5.54 6.93 -19.83
N GLU A 35 5.09 5.69 -20.07
CA GLU A 35 4.10 5.04 -19.21
C GLU A 35 4.71 4.87 -17.81
N ARG A 36 3.97 5.29 -16.78
CA ARG A 36 4.39 5.20 -15.37
C ARG A 36 3.34 4.47 -14.55
N SER A 37 3.78 3.52 -13.74
CA SER A 37 2.97 2.93 -12.68
C SER A 37 3.64 3.18 -11.34
N TYR A 38 2.82 3.34 -10.30
CA TYR A 38 3.25 3.52 -8.93
C TYR A 38 2.50 2.56 -8.01
N PHE A 39 3.15 2.14 -6.94
CA PHE A 39 2.55 1.46 -5.81
C PHE A 39 3.19 2.01 -4.55
N PHE A 40 2.37 2.36 -3.57
CA PHE A 40 2.82 2.86 -2.27
C PHE A 40 2.22 2.02 -1.17
N GLU A 41 3.05 1.56 -0.23
CA GLU A 41 2.61 0.88 0.99
C GLU A 41 3.17 1.64 2.20
N GLU A 42 2.32 2.00 3.16
CA GLU A 42 2.74 2.46 4.49
C GLU A 42 2.50 1.36 5.51
N THR A 43 3.54 0.99 6.25
CA THR A 43 3.50 -0.04 7.28
C THR A 43 4.02 0.50 8.61
N ALA A 44 3.30 0.24 9.71
CA ALA A 44 3.83 0.38 11.07
C ALA A 44 3.70 -0.93 11.82
N SER A 45 4.70 -1.30 12.62
CA SER A 45 4.80 -2.64 13.20
C SER A 45 5.37 -2.60 14.60
N ALA A 46 4.80 -3.38 15.51
CA ALA A 46 5.31 -3.56 16.86
C ALA A 46 4.98 -4.94 17.42
N PHE A 47 5.79 -5.34 18.40
CA PHE A 47 5.63 -6.59 19.15
C PHE A 47 5.48 -6.32 20.64
N TRP A 48 4.60 -7.08 21.28
CA TRP A 48 4.43 -7.11 22.72
C TRP A 48 4.63 -8.52 23.27
N ALA A 49 5.20 -8.58 24.46
CA ALA A 49 5.28 -9.78 25.27
C ALA A 49 4.02 -9.89 26.14
N VAL A 50 3.25 -10.97 25.98
CA VAL A 50 2.00 -11.21 26.70
C VAL A 50 2.14 -12.44 27.60
N PRO A 51 1.91 -12.35 28.91
CA PRO A 51 1.85 -13.52 29.78
C PRO A 51 0.72 -14.47 29.32
N HIS A 52 1.07 -15.73 29.07
CA HIS A 52 0.11 -16.76 28.67
C HIS A 52 0.11 -17.90 29.67
N GLN A 53 -1.07 -18.21 30.20
CA GLN A 53 -1.27 -19.33 31.10
C GLN A 53 -1.46 -20.63 30.32
N CYS A 54 -0.50 -21.55 30.44
CA CYS A 54 -0.57 -22.88 29.86
C CYS A 54 -1.49 -23.80 30.68
N ALA A 55 -1.98 -24.86 30.04
CA ALA A 55 -2.87 -25.84 30.66
C ALA A 55 -2.22 -26.64 31.81
N ASP A 56 -0.89 -26.74 31.82
CA ASP A 56 -0.10 -27.38 32.88
C ASP A 56 0.12 -26.48 34.11
N GLY A 57 -0.43 -25.26 34.10
CA GLY A 57 -0.26 -24.29 35.19
C GLY A 57 0.99 -23.40 35.05
N SER A 58 1.85 -23.62 34.06
CA SER A 58 2.99 -22.74 33.79
C SER A 58 2.56 -21.45 33.08
N THR A 59 3.39 -20.41 33.19
CA THR A 59 3.22 -19.17 32.41
C THR A 59 4.37 -19.05 31.42
N VAL A 60 4.04 -18.84 30.15
CA VAL A 60 5.02 -18.56 29.10
C VAL A 60 4.85 -17.13 28.58
N GLN A 61 5.89 -16.60 27.96
CA GLN A 61 5.80 -15.31 27.27
C GLN A 61 5.33 -15.56 25.83
N ALA A 62 4.10 -15.17 25.54
CA ALA A 62 3.58 -15.16 24.18
C ALA A 62 4.04 -13.90 23.43
N THR A 63 4.08 -14.00 22.11
CA THR A 63 4.31 -12.86 21.22
C THR A 63 2.96 -12.39 20.67
N LEU A 64 2.66 -11.11 20.84
CA LEU A 64 1.61 -10.40 20.11
C LEU A 64 2.28 -9.45 19.10
N LEU A 65 1.80 -9.46 17.87
CA LEU A 65 2.24 -8.60 16.78
C LEU A 65 1.03 -7.80 16.29
N VAL A 66 1.21 -6.50 16.11
CA VAL A 66 0.30 -5.63 15.37
C VAL A 66 1.09 -5.00 14.24
N ILE A 67 0.62 -5.18 13.01
CA ILE A 67 1.14 -4.50 11.81
C ILE A 67 -0.03 -3.77 11.18
N THR A 68 0.09 -2.47 10.97
CA THR A 68 -0.88 -1.67 10.23
C THR A 68 -0.36 -1.48 8.82
N THR A 69 -1.23 -1.58 7.82
CA THR A 69 -0.86 -1.45 6.41
C THR A 69 -1.88 -0.55 5.72
N ARG A 70 -1.37 0.40 4.94
CA ARG A 70 -2.15 1.21 4.02
C ARG A 70 -1.55 1.12 2.63
N ASP A 71 -2.38 0.87 1.64
CA ASP A 71 -1.97 0.82 0.23
C ASP A 71 -2.53 2.03 -0.52
N PHE A 72 -1.71 2.67 -1.35
CA PHE A 72 -2.12 3.83 -2.13
C PHE A 72 -1.78 3.68 -3.61
N GLU A 73 -2.69 4.14 -4.47
CA GLU A 73 -2.46 4.23 -5.91
C GLU A 73 -1.50 5.40 -6.25
N ALA A 74 -1.46 6.44 -5.41
CA ALA A 74 -0.56 7.59 -5.51
C ALA A 74 -0.31 8.25 -4.14
N PRO A 75 0.73 9.10 -3.96
CA PRO A 75 1.07 9.69 -2.67
C PRO A 75 -0.05 10.53 -2.02
N GLU A 76 -0.93 11.09 -2.85
CA GLU A 76 -1.98 12.02 -2.42
C GLU A 76 -3.37 11.35 -2.34
N THR A 77 -3.46 10.05 -2.66
CA THR A 77 -4.71 9.30 -2.55
C THR A 77 -4.82 8.67 -1.17
N GLU A 78 -6.03 8.59 -0.63
CA GLU A 78 -6.29 7.86 0.61
C GLU A 78 -6.56 6.39 0.31
N ASP A 79 -6.06 5.50 1.17
CA ASP A 79 -6.39 4.07 1.12
C ASP A 79 -7.88 3.88 1.44
N ALA A 80 -8.60 3.19 0.56
CA ALA A 80 -10.02 2.92 0.73
C ALA A 80 -10.29 1.82 1.77
N ASP A 81 -9.36 0.87 1.92
CA ASP A 81 -9.53 -0.33 2.74
C ASP A 81 -8.30 -0.61 3.64
N PRO A 82 -7.90 0.33 4.51
CA PRO A 82 -6.77 0.13 5.41
C PRO A 82 -6.98 -1.07 6.34
N THR A 83 -5.92 -1.83 6.58
CA THR A 83 -5.98 -3.04 7.40
C THR A 83 -4.90 -3.10 8.47
N ALA A 84 -5.15 -3.92 9.49
CA ALA A 84 -4.13 -4.31 10.43
C ALA A 84 -4.08 -5.84 10.57
N ARG A 85 -2.87 -6.38 10.48
CA ARG A 85 -2.58 -7.76 10.85
C ARG A 85 -2.31 -7.83 12.34
N VAL A 86 -3.17 -8.56 13.06
CA VAL A 86 -2.98 -8.86 14.48
C VAL A 86 -2.70 -10.35 14.62
N GLN A 87 -1.58 -10.70 15.23
CA GLN A 87 -1.13 -12.10 15.37
C GLN A 87 -0.67 -12.38 16.79
N TYR A 88 -1.11 -13.50 17.34
CA TYR A 88 -0.69 -14.00 18.65
C TYR A 88 -0.10 -15.40 18.56
N GLN A 89 0.94 -15.66 19.33
CA GLN A 89 1.52 -16.99 19.46
C GLN A 89 2.06 -17.24 20.88
N ALA A 90 1.54 -18.28 21.53
CA ALA A 90 2.06 -18.86 22.75
C ALA A 90 2.51 -20.30 22.50
N VAL A 91 3.69 -20.66 22.99
CA VAL A 91 4.22 -22.02 22.91
C VAL A 91 4.39 -22.57 24.32
N CYS A 92 3.57 -23.56 24.66
CA CYS A 92 3.59 -24.28 25.92
C CYS A 92 4.37 -25.60 25.75
N SER A 93 4.66 -26.29 26.86
CA SER A 93 5.23 -27.64 26.79
C SER A 93 4.24 -28.58 26.08
N GLY A 94 4.62 -29.09 24.90
CA GLY A 94 3.83 -30.05 24.12
C GLY A 94 2.59 -29.49 23.41
N SER A 95 2.34 -28.17 23.43
CA SER A 95 1.21 -27.56 22.73
C SER A 95 1.46 -26.09 22.38
N SER A 96 0.65 -25.53 21.49
CA SER A 96 0.65 -24.09 21.19
C SER A 96 -0.77 -23.54 21.12
N PHE A 97 -0.89 -22.26 21.44
CA PHE A 97 -2.09 -21.48 21.18
C PHE A 97 -1.72 -20.30 20.28
N SER A 98 -2.45 -20.14 19.19
CA SER A 98 -2.15 -19.06 18.24
C SER A 98 -3.37 -18.69 17.43
N TRP A 99 -3.42 -17.44 17.01
CA TRP A 99 -4.42 -16.91 16.09
C TRP A 99 -3.82 -15.79 15.27
N VAL A 100 -4.42 -15.51 14.13
CA VAL A 100 -4.06 -14.40 13.25
C VAL A 100 -5.30 -13.87 12.57
N GLY A 101 -5.38 -12.55 12.41
CA GLY A 101 -6.40 -11.88 11.63
C GLY A 101 -5.83 -10.72 10.85
N ILE A 102 -6.38 -10.47 9.66
CA ILE A 102 -6.27 -9.20 8.95
C ILE A 102 -7.61 -8.52 9.16
N LEU A 103 -7.60 -7.42 9.89
CA LEU A 103 -8.80 -6.74 10.38
C LEU A 103 -8.91 -5.38 9.68
N PRO A 104 -10.12 -4.92 9.36
CA PRO A 104 -10.33 -3.53 8.95
C PRO A 104 -9.80 -2.58 10.03
N ALA A 105 -9.16 -1.51 9.60
CA ALA A 105 -8.57 -0.51 10.47
C ALA A 105 -9.02 0.90 10.07
N THR A 106 -8.93 1.85 10.99
CA THR A 106 -8.83 3.27 10.68
C THR A 106 -7.43 3.69 11.05
N ILE A 107 -6.64 4.13 10.07
CA ILE A 107 -5.23 4.46 10.25
C ILE A 107 -5.01 5.92 9.88
N THR A 108 -4.43 6.69 10.79
CA THR A 108 -3.99 8.07 10.56
C THR A 108 -2.47 8.12 10.67
N SER A 109 -1.81 8.75 9.70
CA SER A 109 -0.37 8.92 9.68
C SER A 109 -0.01 10.39 9.55
N THR A 110 1.14 10.77 10.10
CA THR A 110 1.70 12.12 9.98
C THR A 110 2.92 12.13 9.06
N GLU A 111 3.20 13.30 8.49
CA GLU A 111 4.33 13.52 7.56
C GLU A 111 5.66 12.94 8.08
N ASP A 112 6.51 12.50 7.15
CA ASP A 112 7.86 11.98 7.43
C ASP A 112 7.90 10.85 8.48
N LEU A 113 6.81 10.07 8.56
CA LEU A 113 6.67 8.91 9.44
C LEU A 113 6.81 9.29 10.93
N LYS A 114 6.35 10.50 11.31
CA LYS A 114 6.47 10.99 12.69
C LYS A 114 5.53 10.23 13.64
N SER A 115 4.37 9.82 13.18
CA SER A 115 3.43 9.00 13.96
C SER A 115 2.43 8.27 13.08
N VAL A 116 1.95 7.13 13.59
CA VAL A 116 0.82 6.37 13.04
C VAL A 116 -0.09 5.99 14.21
N ASP A 117 -1.37 6.30 14.09
CA ASP A 117 -2.42 5.86 15.01
C ASP A 117 -3.38 4.93 14.27
N ALA A 118 -3.71 3.79 14.88
CA ALA A 118 -4.58 2.81 14.26
C ALA A 118 -5.55 2.17 15.25
N THR A 119 -6.82 2.14 14.87
CA THR A 119 -7.88 1.46 15.62
C THR A 119 -8.59 0.47 14.73
N GLY A 120 -9.11 -0.61 15.29
CA GLY A 120 -9.89 -1.57 14.53
C GLY A 120 -10.39 -2.74 15.36
N SER A 121 -11.25 -3.54 14.74
CA SER A 121 -11.77 -4.75 15.36
C SER A 121 -12.28 -5.73 14.32
N GLY A 122 -12.37 -7.00 14.70
CA GLY A 122 -12.98 -8.03 13.89
C GLY A 122 -12.81 -9.42 14.48
N THR A 123 -13.23 -10.42 13.73
CA THR A 123 -13.22 -11.80 14.19
C THR A 123 -11.98 -12.52 13.67
N VAL A 124 -11.28 -13.23 14.56
CA VAL A 124 -10.15 -14.10 14.22
C VAL A 124 -10.49 -15.55 14.52
N ARG A 125 -9.80 -16.48 13.87
CA ARG A 125 -9.93 -17.91 14.17
C ARG A 125 -8.64 -18.42 14.79
N ASP A 126 -8.75 -19.11 15.92
CA ASP A 126 -7.60 -19.73 16.57
C ASP A 126 -7.16 -21.02 15.88
N ASN A 127 -6.01 -21.56 16.30
CA ASN A 127 -5.46 -22.81 15.80
C ASN A 127 -6.27 -24.06 16.20
N ARG A 128 -7.32 -23.90 17.02
CA ARG A 128 -8.29 -24.96 17.39
C ARG A 128 -9.58 -24.84 16.59
N GLY A 129 -9.73 -23.77 15.83
CA GLY A 129 -10.83 -23.52 14.93
C GLY A 129 -12.00 -22.74 15.52
N VAL A 130 -11.83 -22.16 16.71
CA VAL A 130 -12.80 -21.32 17.41
C VAL A 130 -12.66 -19.87 16.94
N PHE A 131 -13.78 -19.18 16.78
CA PHE A 131 -13.82 -17.76 16.42
C PHE A 131 -13.85 -16.88 17.66
N HIS A 132 -13.08 -15.80 17.62
CA HIS A 132 -12.89 -14.87 18.72
C HIS A 132 -12.98 -13.42 18.24
N GLN A 133 -13.50 -12.53 19.07
CA GLN A 133 -13.53 -11.11 18.79
C GLN A 133 -12.22 -10.47 19.24
N VAL A 134 -11.60 -9.69 18.37
CA VAL A 134 -10.39 -8.92 18.68
C VAL A 134 -10.64 -7.45 18.40
N SER A 135 -10.11 -6.58 19.25
CA SER A 135 -10.01 -5.15 19.01
C SER A 135 -8.59 -4.67 19.31
N PHE A 136 -8.17 -3.63 18.62
CA PHE A 136 -6.90 -2.97 18.86
C PHE A 136 -7.06 -1.45 18.76
N ASP A 137 -6.27 -0.75 19.55
CA ASP A 137 -6.02 0.68 19.51
C ASP A 137 -4.52 0.85 19.77
N VAL A 138 -3.77 1.26 18.76
CA VAL A 138 -2.31 1.31 18.81
C VAL A 138 -1.80 2.63 18.24
N SER A 139 -0.74 3.14 18.85
CA SER A 139 0.00 4.29 18.38
C SER A 139 1.47 3.93 18.19
N TYR A 140 2.06 4.45 17.13
CA TYR A 140 3.47 4.37 16.82
C TYR A 140 3.99 5.80 16.76
N THR A 141 5.00 6.12 17.56
CA THR A 141 5.67 7.42 17.53
C THR A 141 7.08 7.23 17.00
N GLY A 142 7.34 7.84 15.85
CA GLY A 142 8.65 7.81 15.21
C GLY A 142 9.72 8.45 16.10
N VAL A 143 10.86 7.77 16.22
CA VAL A 143 12.04 8.21 16.96
C VAL A 143 13.26 8.16 16.05
N GLY A 144 14.24 9.02 16.33
CA GLY A 144 15.48 9.06 15.54
C GLY A 144 15.30 9.66 14.12
N PRO A 145 16.32 9.50 13.26
CA PRO A 145 16.31 10.03 11.90
C PRO A 145 15.39 9.23 10.97
N LEU A 146 14.93 9.87 9.89
CA LEU A 146 14.30 9.17 8.77
C LEU A 146 15.40 8.61 7.86
N GLU A 147 15.43 7.30 7.69
CA GLU A 147 16.32 6.63 6.75
C GLU A 147 15.65 6.53 5.38
N THR A 148 16.42 6.62 4.31
CA THR A 148 15.91 6.51 2.94
C THR A 148 16.88 5.68 2.11
N GLU A 149 16.34 4.63 1.51
CA GLU A 149 17.04 3.71 0.62
C GLU A 149 16.37 3.79 -0.76
N VAL A 150 17.17 3.88 -1.83
CA VAL A 150 16.68 3.96 -3.21
C VAL A 150 17.45 2.97 -4.06
N ASP A 151 16.74 2.03 -4.63
CA ASP A 151 17.26 1.07 -5.59
C ASP A 151 16.67 1.33 -6.97
N SER A 152 17.47 1.16 -8.01
CA SER A 152 17.01 1.31 -9.39
C SER A 152 17.65 0.30 -10.31
N ASN A 153 16.83 -0.39 -11.09
CA ASN A 153 17.25 -1.41 -12.02
C ASN A 153 16.63 -1.17 -13.39
N VAL A 154 17.42 -1.38 -14.45
CA VAL A 154 16.90 -1.38 -15.82
C VAL A 154 16.31 -2.77 -16.09
N ALA A 155 15.01 -2.82 -16.31
CA ALA A 155 14.29 -4.03 -16.67
C ALA A 155 14.29 -4.23 -18.20
N GLU A 156 13.93 -5.45 -18.65
CA GLU A 156 13.86 -5.77 -20.07
C GLU A 156 12.86 -4.85 -20.80
N GLY A 157 13.24 -4.36 -21.99
CA GLY A 157 12.37 -3.50 -22.80
C GLY A 157 12.45 -2.00 -22.49
N PHE A 158 13.59 -1.51 -22.01
CA PHE A 158 13.85 -0.09 -21.68
C PHE A 158 12.94 0.48 -20.58
N SER A 159 12.44 -0.36 -19.69
CA SER A 159 11.78 0.07 -18.46
C SER A 159 12.83 0.26 -17.35
N VAL A 160 12.58 1.23 -16.48
CA VAL A 160 13.35 1.47 -15.26
C VAL A 160 12.42 1.24 -14.08
N ASN A 161 12.79 0.31 -13.21
CA ASN A 161 12.10 0.08 -11.95
C ASN A 161 12.90 0.78 -10.84
N THR A 162 12.26 1.66 -10.10
CA THR A 162 12.82 2.34 -8.94
C THR A 162 12.02 1.93 -7.71
N SER A 163 12.71 1.38 -6.70
CA SER A 163 12.16 1.12 -5.38
C SER A 163 12.71 2.19 -4.43
N THR A 164 11.84 2.83 -3.65
CA THR A 164 12.24 3.77 -2.59
C THR A 164 11.63 3.33 -1.28
N ARG A 165 12.48 3.04 -0.29
CA ARG A 165 12.07 2.77 1.08
C ARG A 165 12.41 3.98 1.95
N LYS A 166 11.45 4.43 2.75
CA LYS A 166 11.70 5.32 3.87
C LYS A 166 11.31 4.62 5.15
N GLU A 167 12.17 4.65 6.16
CA GLU A 167 11.92 3.97 7.42
C GLU A 167 12.36 4.86 8.59
N ARG A 168 11.61 4.78 9.68
CA ARG A 168 11.95 5.42 10.95
C ARG A 168 11.71 4.42 12.07
N GLU A 169 12.67 4.30 12.99
CA GLU A 169 12.45 3.60 14.25
C GLU A 169 11.25 4.22 14.99
N ALA A 170 10.57 3.46 15.83
CA ALA A 170 9.44 3.95 16.60
C ALA A 170 9.42 3.40 18.03
N VAL A 171 8.69 4.09 18.89
CA VAL A 171 8.11 3.49 20.10
C VAL A 171 6.64 3.24 19.85
N ALA A 172 6.07 2.19 20.43
CA ALA A 172 4.66 1.88 20.27
C ALA A 172 3.96 1.74 21.62
N ASP A 173 2.72 2.22 21.70
CA ASP A 173 1.81 2.03 22.82
C ASP A 173 0.51 1.43 22.30
N GLY A 174 -0.11 0.53 23.05
CA GLY A 174 -1.28 -0.16 22.52
C GLY A 174 -2.17 -0.80 23.57
N LEU A 175 -3.44 -0.89 23.20
CA LEU A 175 -4.50 -1.63 23.88
C LEU A 175 -5.04 -2.67 22.91
N VAL A 176 -4.91 -3.96 23.24
CA VAL A 176 -5.48 -5.07 22.45
C VAL A 176 -6.33 -5.93 23.35
N THR A 177 -7.54 -6.24 22.88
CA THR A 177 -8.46 -7.14 23.58
C THR A 177 -8.75 -8.40 22.76
N PHE A 178 -9.02 -9.49 23.46
CA PHE A 178 -9.40 -10.79 22.92
C PHE A 178 -10.60 -11.31 23.70
N ASP A 179 -11.76 -11.40 23.07
CA ASP A 179 -13.08 -11.64 23.69
C ASP A 179 -13.37 -10.68 24.86
N GLY A 180 -12.93 -9.43 24.74
CA GLY A 180 -13.07 -8.39 25.77
C GLY A 180 -12.05 -8.49 26.91
N ALA A 181 -11.21 -9.53 26.96
CA ALA A 181 -10.09 -9.59 27.89
C ALA A 181 -8.89 -8.80 27.34
N VAL A 182 -8.30 -7.94 28.16
CA VAL A 182 -7.11 -7.15 27.79
C VAL A 182 -5.89 -8.08 27.70
N LEU A 183 -5.24 -8.09 26.53
CA LEU A 183 -3.97 -8.79 26.31
C LEU A 183 -2.77 -7.86 26.57
N ILE A 184 -2.88 -6.61 26.14
CA ILE A 184 -1.90 -5.55 26.40
C ILE A 184 -2.62 -4.25 26.69
N ASP A 185 -2.00 -3.42 27.53
CA ASP A 185 -2.36 -2.04 27.80
C ASP A 185 -1.06 -1.30 28.13
N GLY A 186 -0.54 -0.58 27.14
CA GLY A 186 0.66 0.24 27.25
C GLY A 186 1.79 -0.11 26.27
N ALA A 187 2.99 0.35 26.63
CA ALA A 187 4.15 0.38 25.75
C ALA A 187 4.64 -1.02 25.31
N ASN A 188 5.19 -1.05 24.09
CA ASN A 188 5.85 -2.24 23.55
C ASN A 188 7.02 -2.67 24.45
N ASN A 189 7.12 -3.97 24.69
CA ASN A 189 8.03 -4.52 25.70
C ASN A 189 8.67 -5.85 25.29
N HIS A 190 8.52 -6.27 24.03
CA HIS A 190 9.01 -7.59 23.62
C HIS A 190 10.55 -7.62 23.59
N PRO A 191 11.22 -8.53 24.34
CA PRO A 191 12.67 -8.44 24.56
C PRO A 191 13.54 -8.88 23.37
N THR A 192 13.03 -9.76 22.50
CA THR A 192 13.82 -10.39 21.43
C THR A 192 13.26 -10.18 20.02
N ARG A 193 12.20 -9.38 19.87
CA ARG A 193 11.63 -9.08 18.56
C ARG A 193 12.20 -7.76 18.05
N PRO A 194 12.16 -7.49 16.74
CA PRO A 194 12.55 -6.19 16.20
C PRO A 194 11.86 -5.05 16.97
N ALA A 195 12.57 -3.94 17.14
CA ALA A 195 11.99 -2.72 17.66
C ALA A 195 10.85 -2.24 16.74
N PRO A 196 9.90 -1.45 17.27
CA PRO A 196 8.87 -0.87 16.43
C PRO A 196 9.45 0.02 15.34
N PHE A 197 8.75 0.11 14.22
CA PHE A 197 9.11 1.00 13.12
C PHE A 197 7.86 1.52 12.39
N ILE A 198 8.05 2.59 11.65
CA ILE A 198 7.12 3.10 10.63
C ILE A 198 7.89 3.17 9.32
N ARG A 199 7.30 2.69 8.23
CA ARG A 199 7.95 2.56 6.93
C ARG A 199 6.99 2.88 5.80
N THR A 200 7.51 3.47 4.73
CA THR A 200 6.83 3.51 3.43
C THR A 200 7.70 2.87 2.36
N ASP A 201 7.12 2.05 1.50
CA ASP A 201 7.75 1.51 0.30
C ASP A 201 7.03 2.08 -0.94
N GLU A 202 7.78 2.68 -1.86
CA GLU A 202 7.31 3.16 -3.17
C GLU A 202 7.96 2.32 -4.27
N GLU A 203 7.14 1.73 -5.14
CA GLU A 203 7.59 1.07 -6.37
C GLU A 203 7.14 1.87 -7.58
N ARG A 204 8.09 2.27 -8.42
CA ARG A 204 7.82 3.03 -9.65
C ARG A 204 8.41 2.34 -10.86
N THR A 205 7.57 2.05 -11.85
CA THR A 205 8.02 1.61 -13.18
C THR A 205 7.89 2.76 -14.15
N THR A 206 8.94 3.06 -14.91
CA THR A 206 8.91 4.03 -16.00
C THR A 206 9.33 3.36 -17.29
N ARG A 207 8.45 3.33 -18.29
CA ARG A 207 8.74 2.77 -19.62
C ARG A 207 9.23 3.87 -20.55
N MET A 208 10.45 3.74 -21.08
CA MET A 208 10.93 4.67 -22.09
C MET A 208 10.08 4.55 -23.38
N PRO A 209 9.78 5.67 -24.05
CA PRO A 209 9.02 5.69 -25.30
C PRO A 209 9.72 4.98 -26.47
#